data_AF-A0A3C1HVB0-F1
#
_entry.id   AF-A0A3C1HVB0-F1
#
_cell.length_a   1.000
_cell.length_b   1.000
_cell.length_c   1.000
_cell.angle_alpha   90.00
_cell.angle_beta   90.00
_cell.angle_gamma   90.00
#
_symmetry.space_group_name_H-M   'P 1'
#
loop_
_entity.id
_entity.type
_entity.pdbx_description
1 polymer ?
#
loop_
_entity_poly.entity_id
_entity_poly.type
_entity_poly.pdbx_seq_one_letter_code
_entity_poly.pdbx_strand_id
1 'polypeptide(L)'
;MDVNKRFSASVLDAMRRDVEEAGGNEVFWAGVINSDGLVTGVTVGARGNEDSVIVNSNTAREGHVLIHNHPSGVLFPSEADQGIAANSVDTSLGFYIVNNDVSDVYVVVEPVKPHVLSYISADEASSYISNGGALARQNPLFEERPSQIKLLRAIASSFNEGKIAAFEAGTGVGKSYAYLIPSMLWAAKNRERVVVSTGTINLQQQLIEKDIPAAKKITGLDVKAVLVKGRQNYLCLRRLEDASSERDLFSEETEVFDKLYEWSKTSPTGSKSDLSFLPPESVWTRINSESDACMGMRCPFREKCFVMKVRKEASDASIIVVNHHLLFADIESRMNGGGYEDTAVLPPYKRIVFDEAHGIEDSATSFFSESITRFKLMKQV
;
A
#
# COMPACT_ATOMS: atom_id res chain seq x y z
N MET A 1 -19.89 -30.04 4.18
CA MET A 1 -20.02 -29.59 2.77
C MET A 1 -19.32 -30.63 1.89
N ASP A 2 -19.70 -30.76 0.61
CA ASP A 2 -18.99 -31.66 -0.31
C ASP A 2 -17.53 -31.25 -0.48
N VAL A 3 -16.61 -32.13 -0.08
CA VAL A 3 -15.16 -31.90 -0.05
C VAL A 3 -14.58 -31.66 -1.46
N ASN A 4 -15.21 -32.21 -2.50
CA ASN A 4 -14.76 -32.07 -3.89
C ASN A 4 -14.91 -30.65 -4.44
N LYS A 5 -15.73 -29.81 -3.79
CA LYS A 5 -15.85 -28.39 -4.13
C LYS A 5 -14.72 -27.53 -3.55
N ARG A 6 -13.95 -28.07 -2.60
CA ARG A 6 -12.93 -27.36 -1.84
C ARG A 6 -11.53 -27.87 -2.08
N PHE A 7 -11.36 -29.14 -2.44
CA PHE A 7 -10.06 -29.76 -2.64
C PHE A 7 -9.97 -30.43 -4.00
N SER A 8 -8.80 -30.36 -4.62
CA SER A 8 -8.48 -31.19 -5.78
C SER A 8 -8.38 -32.66 -5.38
N ALA A 9 -8.68 -33.58 -6.30
CA ALA A 9 -8.60 -35.03 -6.04
C ALA A 9 -7.21 -35.46 -5.55
N SER A 10 -6.14 -34.91 -6.13
CA SER A 10 -4.76 -35.18 -5.71
C SER A 10 -4.46 -34.75 -4.29
N VAL A 11 -5.08 -33.66 -3.81
CA VAL A 11 -4.92 -33.19 -2.42
C VAL A 11 -5.67 -34.09 -1.45
N LEU A 12 -6.89 -34.51 -1.80
CA LEU A 12 -7.66 -35.45 -0.98
C LEU A 12 -6.88 -36.74 -0.74
N ASP A 13 -6.29 -37.30 -1.79
CA ASP A 13 -5.50 -38.53 -1.70
C ASP A 13 -4.18 -38.32 -0.94
N ALA A 14 -3.59 -37.13 -0.98
CA ALA A 14 -2.42 -36.80 -0.16
C ALA A 14 -2.79 -36.72 1.33
N MET A 15 -3.84 -35.97 1.67
CA MET A 15 -4.26 -35.80 3.06
C MET A 15 -4.69 -37.13 3.70
N ARG A 16 -5.41 -37.99 2.97
CA ARG A 16 -5.78 -39.34 3.47
C ARG A 16 -4.56 -40.17 3.82
N ARG A 17 -3.53 -40.15 2.97
CA ARG A 17 -2.25 -40.84 3.24
C ARG A 17 -1.55 -40.24 4.46
N ASP A 18 -1.52 -38.92 4.59
CA ASP A 18 -0.90 -38.26 5.74
C ASP A 18 -1.59 -38.63 7.07
N VAL A 19 -2.92 -38.75 7.08
CA VAL A 19 -3.70 -39.20 8.25
C VAL A 19 -3.43 -40.68 8.56
N GLU A 20 -3.38 -41.54 7.54
CA GLU A 20 -3.04 -42.97 7.70
C GLU A 20 -1.63 -43.15 8.26
N GLU A 21 -0.64 -42.41 7.75
CA GLU A 21 0.73 -42.38 8.27
C GLU A 21 0.81 -41.88 9.72
N ALA A 22 -0.08 -40.96 10.09
CA ALA A 22 -0.21 -40.48 11.47
C ALA A 22 -0.95 -41.46 12.40
N GLY A 23 -1.41 -42.61 11.88
CA GLY A 23 -2.18 -43.60 12.64
C GLY A 23 -3.60 -43.14 12.98
N GLY A 24 -4.19 -42.24 12.17
CA GLY A 24 -5.50 -41.65 12.43
C GLY A 24 -5.49 -40.49 13.42
N ASN A 25 -4.31 -40.08 13.91
CA ASN A 25 -4.17 -38.89 14.74
C ASN A 25 -4.43 -37.61 13.95
N GLU A 26 -4.60 -36.53 14.68
CA GLU A 26 -4.75 -35.20 14.12
C GLU A 26 -3.48 -34.74 13.39
N VAL A 27 -3.64 -34.16 12.22
CA VAL A 27 -2.60 -33.64 11.36
C VAL A 27 -2.98 -32.23 10.98
N PHE A 28 -1.98 -31.34 10.99
CA PHE A 28 -2.12 -29.96 10.57
C PHE A 28 -1.44 -29.76 9.21
N TRP A 29 -2.14 -29.14 8.28
CA TRP A 29 -1.64 -28.76 6.97
C TRP A 29 -1.77 -27.26 6.73
N ALA A 30 -0.82 -26.72 5.96
CA ALA A 30 -1.00 -25.48 5.24
C ALA A 30 -1.36 -25.79 3.79
N GLY A 31 -2.53 -25.32 3.34
CA GLY A 31 -3.05 -25.52 1.99
C GLY A 31 -2.85 -24.31 1.10
N VAL A 32 -2.54 -24.56 -0.17
CA VAL A 32 -2.47 -23.54 -1.23
C VAL A 32 -3.71 -23.66 -2.10
N ILE A 33 -4.47 -22.57 -2.24
CA ILE A 33 -5.64 -22.50 -3.12
C ILE A 33 -5.29 -21.90 -4.49
N ASN A 34 -6.08 -22.24 -5.50
CA ASN A 34 -6.08 -21.57 -6.79
C ASN A 34 -7.04 -20.35 -6.80
N SER A 35 -7.17 -19.69 -7.95
CA SER A 35 -8.06 -18.53 -8.15
C SER A 35 -9.54 -18.81 -7.93
N ASP A 36 -9.97 -20.06 -8.08
CA ASP A 36 -11.35 -20.49 -7.85
C ASP A 36 -11.62 -20.79 -6.36
N GLY A 37 -10.57 -20.84 -5.53
CA GLY A 37 -10.64 -21.17 -4.11
C GLY A 37 -10.52 -22.67 -3.82
N LEU A 38 -10.08 -23.46 -4.79
CA LEU A 38 -9.84 -24.90 -4.64
C LEU A 38 -8.43 -25.14 -4.09
N VAL A 39 -8.29 -25.94 -3.03
CA VAL A 39 -7.00 -26.38 -2.49
C VAL A 39 -6.33 -27.33 -3.48
N THR A 40 -5.24 -26.89 -4.07
CA THR A 40 -4.47 -27.62 -5.10
C THR A 40 -3.16 -28.20 -4.58
N GLY A 41 -2.71 -27.77 -3.39
CA GLY A 41 -1.55 -28.34 -2.71
C GLY A 41 -1.68 -28.23 -1.20
N VAL A 42 -1.03 -29.13 -0.47
CA VAL A 42 -0.95 -29.13 0.99
C VAL A 42 0.46 -29.49 1.43
N THR A 43 0.89 -28.87 2.53
CA THR A 43 2.15 -29.19 3.21
C THR A 43 1.84 -29.54 4.66
N VAL A 44 2.27 -30.71 5.12
CA VAL A 44 2.12 -31.12 6.53
C VAL A 44 3.00 -30.23 7.39
N GLY A 45 2.38 -29.47 8.31
CA GLY A 45 3.08 -28.60 9.25
C GLY A 45 3.35 -29.27 10.60
N ALA A 46 2.48 -30.18 11.04
CA ALA A 46 2.63 -30.94 12.28
C ALA A 46 1.74 -32.20 12.26
N ARG A 47 2.14 -33.21 13.05
CA ARG A 47 1.33 -34.38 13.39
C ARG A 47 1.16 -34.42 14.90
N GLY A 48 -0.07 -34.60 15.35
CA GLY A 48 -0.50 -34.55 16.73
C GLY A 48 -0.90 -35.91 17.28
N ASN A 49 -1.87 -35.91 18.19
CA ASN A 49 -2.47 -37.10 18.78
C ASN A 49 -3.99 -37.14 18.46
N GLU A 50 -4.76 -37.97 19.16
CA GLU A 50 -6.20 -38.12 18.92
C GLU A 50 -7.02 -36.86 19.28
N ASP A 51 -6.46 -35.96 20.09
CA ASP A 51 -7.17 -34.84 20.70
C ASP A 51 -6.61 -33.45 20.32
N SER A 52 -5.38 -33.39 19.82
CA SER A 52 -4.68 -32.11 19.60
C SER A 52 -3.54 -32.19 18.60
N VAL A 53 -3.36 -31.09 17.86
CA VAL A 53 -2.17 -30.78 17.05
C VAL A 53 -1.72 -29.34 17.27
N ILE A 54 -0.43 -29.08 17.05
CA ILE A 54 0.12 -27.72 17.10
C ILE A 54 0.08 -27.05 15.72
N VAL A 55 -0.18 -25.74 15.69
CA VAL A 55 -0.03 -24.93 14.48
C VAL A 55 1.43 -24.54 14.32
N ASN A 56 2.07 -25.04 13.26
CA ASN A 56 3.43 -24.65 12.91
C ASN A 56 3.40 -23.31 12.17
N SER A 57 3.79 -22.22 12.84
CA SER A 57 3.74 -20.86 12.31
C SER A 57 4.56 -20.64 11.04
N ASN A 58 5.66 -21.37 10.85
CA ASN A 58 6.47 -21.23 9.63
C ASN A 58 5.73 -21.81 8.43
N THR A 59 5.15 -23.01 8.58
CA THR A 59 4.37 -23.66 7.52
C THR A 59 3.07 -22.92 7.25
N ALA A 60 2.40 -22.41 8.30
CA ALA A 60 1.17 -21.63 8.19
C ALA A 60 1.33 -20.39 7.28
N ARG A 61 2.51 -19.73 7.33
CA ARG A 61 2.82 -18.54 6.51
C ARG A 61 2.94 -18.83 5.01
N GLU A 62 3.14 -20.09 4.62
CA GLU A 62 3.27 -20.50 3.22
C GLU A 62 1.93 -20.88 2.59
N GLY A 63 0.88 -21.05 3.41
CA GLY A 63 -0.46 -21.42 2.97
C GLY A 63 -1.40 -20.23 2.78
N HIS A 64 -2.51 -20.48 2.09
CA HIS A 64 -3.68 -19.60 2.03
C HIS A 64 -4.80 -20.06 2.96
N VAL A 65 -4.78 -21.34 3.36
CA VAL A 65 -5.77 -21.96 4.23
C VAL A 65 -5.08 -22.91 5.20
N LEU A 66 -5.45 -22.83 6.47
CA LEU A 66 -5.04 -23.75 7.51
C LEU A 66 -6.04 -24.89 7.58
N ILE A 67 -5.56 -26.12 7.63
CA ILE A 67 -6.42 -27.30 7.59
C ILE A 67 -5.97 -28.26 8.70
N HIS A 68 -6.92 -28.87 9.39
CA HIS A 68 -6.66 -30.01 10.26
C HIS A 68 -7.82 -31.00 10.22
N ASN A 69 -7.57 -32.26 10.60
CA ASN A 69 -8.59 -33.29 10.70
C ASN A 69 -9.07 -33.45 12.15
N HIS A 70 -10.35 -33.70 12.35
CA HIS A 70 -10.86 -34.18 13.64
C HIS A 70 -10.94 -35.71 13.63
N PRO A 71 -10.12 -36.42 14.44
CA PRO A 71 -10.16 -37.89 14.52
C PRO A 71 -11.52 -38.45 14.92
N SER A 72 -12.28 -37.71 15.74
CA SER A 72 -13.63 -38.05 16.16
C SER A 72 -14.67 -38.07 15.03
N GLY A 73 -14.36 -37.44 13.88
CA GLY A 73 -15.31 -37.21 12.78
C GLY A 73 -16.31 -36.07 13.04
N VAL A 74 -16.30 -35.45 14.22
CA VAL A 74 -17.18 -34.32 14.55
C VAL A 74 -16.51 -33.02 14.11
N LEU A 75 -17.01 -32.39 13.05
CA LEU A 75 -16.34 -31.22 12.43
C LEU A 75 -16.67 -29.86 13.06
N PHE A 76 -17.35 -29.83 14.21
CA PHE A 76 -17.63 -28.58 14.89
C PHE A 76 -16.36 -28.07 15.58
N PRO A 77 -16.03 -26.76 15.45
CA PRO A 77 -14.81 -26.20 16.02
C PRO A 77 -14.86 -26.21 17.56
N SER A 78 -13.77 -26.67 18.16
CA SER A 78 -13.47 -26.55 19.60
C SER A 78 -13.16 -25.10 19.99
N GLU A 79 -12.96 -24.82 21.28
CA GLU A 79 -12.50 -23.49 21.73
C GLU A 79 -11.11 -23.13 21.18
N ALA A 80 -10.21 -24.11 21.03
CA ALA A 80 -8.90 -23.89 20.43
C ALA A 80 -9.02 -23.49 18.95
N ASP A 81 -9.92 -24.15 18.23
CA ASP A 81 -10.21 -23.87 16.81
C ASP A 81 -10.79 -22.47 16.62
N GLN A 82 -11.66 -22.03 17.52
CA GLN A 82 -12.18 -20.66 17.50
C GLN A 82 -11.07 -19.63 17.73
N GLY A 83 -10.10 -19.93 18.61
CA GLY A 83 -8.91 -19.09 18.81
C GLY A 83 -8.04 -18.97 17.55
N ILE A 84 -7.81 -20.08 16.84
CA ILE A 84 -7.06 -20.07 15.57
C ILE A 84 -7.86 -19.37 14.47
N ALA A 85 -9.18 -19.59 14.40
CA ALA A 85 -10.06 -18.94 13.43
C ALA A 85 -10.04 -17.41 13.58
N ALA A 86 -10.09 -16.89 14.81
CA ALA A 86 -10.01 -15.45 15.06
C ALA A 86 -8.70 -14.84 14.52
N ASN A 87 -7.57 -15.48 14.78
CA ASN A 87 -6.27 -15.03 14.25
C ASN A 87 -6.16 -15.18 12.72
N SER A 88 -6.84 -16.16 12.14
CA SER A 88 -6.84 -16.40 10.69
C SER A 88 -7.54 -15.28 9.93
N VAL A 89 -8.60 -14.69 10.51
CA VAL A 89 -9.29 -13.53 9.93
C VAL A 89 -8.35 -12.33 9.81
N ASP A 90 -7.57 -12.03 10.85
CA ASP A 90 -6.63 -10.91 10.85
C ASP A 90 -5.46 -11.10 9.87
N THR A 91 -5.14 -12.35 9.53
CA THR A 91 -4.04 -12.72 8.63
C THR A 91 -4.49 -13.13 7.24
N SER A 92 -5.78 -12.94 6.90
CA SER A 92 -6.38 -13.30 5.61
C SER A 92 -6.28 -14.80 5.24
N LEU A 93 -6.06 -15.68 6.23
CA LEU A 93 -6.00 -17.12 6.06
C LEU A 93 -7.40 -17.74 6.20
N GLY A 94 -7.69 -18.75 5.39
CA GLY A 94 -8.83 -19.63 5.64
C GLY A 94 -8.54 -20.62 6.76
N PHE A 95 -9.59 -21.23 7.32
CA PHE A 95 -9.44 -22.30 8.31
C PHE A 95 -10.51 -23.38 8.14
N TYR A 96 -10.08 -24.60 7.81
CA TYR A 96 -10.92 -25.74 7.45
C TYR A 96 -10.70 -26.91 8.41
N ILE A 97 -11.79 -27.59 8.76
CA ILE A 97 -11.78 -28.82 9.56
C ILE A 97 -12.31 -29.96 8.67
N VAL A 98 -11.57 -31.05 8.57
CA VAL A 98 -11.96 -32.26 7.82
C VAL A 98 -12.11 -33.47 8.74
N ASN A 99 -12.77 -34.53 8.30
CA ASN A 99 -12.74 -35.81 9.00
C ASN A 99 -11.54 -36.66 8.52
N ASN A 100 -11.24 -37.76 9.23
CA ASN A 100 -10.07 -38.59 8.94
C ASN A 100 -10.05 -39.23 7.55
N ASP A 101 -11.21 -39.57 7.01
CA ASP A 101 -11.31 -40.09 5.63
C ASP A 101 -11.34 -38.96 4.58
N VAL A 102 -11.27 -37.71 5.02
CA VAL A 102 -11.28 -36.48 4.20
C VAL A 102 -12.43 -36.52 3.19
N SER A 103 -13.61 -36.94 3.66
CA SER A 103 -14.84 -37.01 2.88
C SER A 103 -15.74 -35.80 3.10
N ASP A 104 -15.63 -35.17 4.27
CA ASP A 104 -16.38 -33.99 4.66
C ASP A 104 -15.46 -32.86 5.12
N VAL A 105 -15.90 -31.63 4.86
CA VAL A 105 -15.24 -30.41 5.33
C VAL A 105 -16.25 -29.46 5.96
N TYR A 106 -15.81 -28.87 7.07
CA TYR A 106 -16.41 -27.70 7.69
C TYR A 106 -15.48 -26.50 7.49
N VAL A 107 -16.03 -25.42 6.92
CA VAL A 107 -15.30 -24.18 6.67
C VAL A 107 -15.58 -23.24 7.82
N VAL A 108 -14.59 -23.04 8.69
CA VAL A 108 -14.70 -22.10 9.82
C VAL A 108 -14.48 -20.67 9.33
N VAL A 109 -13.44 -20.47 8.52
CA VAL A 109 -13.10 -19.18 7.87
C VAL A 109 -12.81 -19.42 6.40
N GLU A 110 -13.40 -18.61 5.52
CA GLU A 110 -13.11 -18.65 4.09
C GLU A 110 -11.76 -17.98 3.79
N PRO A 111 -10.87 -18.61 3.00
CA PRO A 111 -9.61 -18.00 2.61
C PRO A 111 -9.83 -16.84 1.63
N VAL A 112 -8.95 -15.84 1.70
CA VAL A 112 -8.87 -14.83 0.66
C VAL A 112 -8.26 -15.45 -0.60
N LYS A 113 -9.01 -15.48 -1.70
CA LYS A 113 -8.54 -16.06 -2.96
C LYS A 113 -7.33 -15.29 -3.50
N PRO A 114 -6.26 -15.97 -3.93
CA PRO A 114 -5.11 -15.33 -4.51
C PRO A 114 -5.53 -14.58 -5.78
N HIS A 115 -5.19 -13.29 -5.83
CA HIS A 115 -5.52 -12.45 -6.98
C HIS A 115 -4.60 -12.81 -8.14
N VAL A 116 -5.15 -13.38 -9.21
CA VAL A 116 -4.37 -13.63 -10.44
C VAL A 116 -4.13 -12.30 -11.13
N LEU A 117 -2.85 -11.96 -11.29
CA LEU A 117 -2.47 -10.76 -12.02
C LEU A 117 -2.82 -10.93 -13.50
N SER A 118 -3.58 -9.97 -13.99
CA SER A 118 -3.91 -9.83 -15.40
C SER A 118 -2.95 -8.86 -16.05
N TYR A 119 -2.33 -9.31 -17.14
CA TYR A 119 -1.44 -8.45 -17.92
C TYR A 119 -2.19 -7.30 -18.55
N ILE A 120 -1.59 -6.12 -18.54
CA ILE A 120 -2.06 -4.95 -19.28
C ILE A 120 -1.61 -5.05 -20.74
N SER A 121 -2.48 -4.65 -21.67
CA SER A 121 -2.16 -4.67 -23.09
C SER A 121 -1.31 -3.46 -23.45
N ALA A 122 -0.10 -3.69 -23.97
CA ALA A 122 0.77 -2.61 -24.45
C ALA A 122 0.14 -1.88 -25.66
N ASP A 123 -0.62 -2.60 -26.50
CA ASP A 123 -1.35 -2.01 -27.62
C ASP A 123 -2.45 -1.07 -27.13
N GLU A 124 -3.28 -1.54 -26.19
CA GLU A 124 -4.32 -0.72 -25.56
C GLU A 124 -3.70 0.53 -24.93
N ALA A 125 -2.68 0.35 -24.10
CA ALA A 125 -2.01 1.44 -23.41
C ALA A 125 -1.44 2.47 -24.40
N SER A 126 -0.79 2.02 -25.49
CA SER A 126 -0.24 2.92 -26.50
C SER A 126 -1.32 3.61 -27.34
N SER A 127 -2.46 2.97 -27.57
CA SER A 127 -3.55 3.52 -28.39
C SER A 127 -4.10 4.83 -27.84
N TYR A 128 -4.06 5.04 -26.52
CA TYR A 128 -4.50 6.27 -25.87
C TYR A 128 -3.70 7.52 -26.30
N ILE A 129 -2.41 7.34 -26.64
CA ILE A 129 -1.47 8.40 -27.02
C ILE A 129 -0.95 8.25 -28.46
N SER A 130 -1.65 7.46 -29.28
CA SER A 130 -1.37 7.32 -30.71
C SER A 130 -2.33 8.20 -31.54
N ASN A 131 -2.02 8.40 -32.81
CA ASN A 131 -2.88 9.08 -33.77
C ASN A 131 -4.27 8.45 -33.81
N GLY A 132 -5.32 9.29 -33.79
CA GLY A 132 -6.72 8.85 -33.71
C GLY A 132 -7.17 8.35 -32.33
N GLY A 133 -6.24 8.24 -31.37
CA GLY A 133 -6.47 7.90 -29.97
C GLY A 133 -7.15 9.00 -29.16
N ALA A 134 -7.39 8.72 -27.88
CA ALA A 134 -8.10 9.64 -26.98
C ALA A 134 -7.39 10.99 -26.83
N LEU A 135 -6.06 11.00 -26.70
CA LEU A 135 -5.28 12.24 -26.58
C LEU A 135 -5.35 13.08 -27.87
N ALA A 136 -5.28 12.45 -29.04
CA ALA A 136 -5.41 13.14 -30.33
C ALA A 136 -6.78 13.81 -30.52
N ARG A 137 -7.85 13.19 -30.00
CA ARG A 137 -9.21 13.78 -30.06
C ARG A 137 -9.40 14.95 -29.10
N GLN A 138 -8.68 14.96 -27.98
CA GLN A 138 -8.80 16.00 -26.95
C GLN A 138 -7.90 17.22 -27.22
N ASN A 139 -6.84 17.06 -28.02
CA ASN A 139 -5.90 18.13 -28.33
C ASN A 139 -5.69 18.28 -29.85
N PRO A 140 -6.23 19.35 -30.47
CA PRO A 140 -6.05 19.62 -31.90
C PRO A 140 -4.60 19.83 -32.35
N LEU A 141 -3.70 20.18 -31.42
CA LEU A 141 -2.26 20.35 -31.66
C LEU A 141 -1.45 19.11 -31.29
N PHE A 142 -2.11 17.96 -31.14
CA PHE A 142 -1.44 16.71 -30.82
C PHE A 142 -0.55 16.26 -31.98
N GLU A 143 0.66 15.84 -31.63
CA GLU A 143 1.59 15.16 -32.51
C GLU A 143 2.01 13.86 -31.83
N GLU A 144 1.91 12.74 -32.56
CA GLU A 144 2.36 11.45 -32.08
C GLU A 144 3.89 11.43 -31.92
N ARG A 145 4.36 10.92 -30.78
CA ARG A 145 5.78 10.80 -30.48
C ARG A 145 6.19 9.33 -30.40
N PRO A 146 6.89 8.78 -31.40
CA PRO A 146 7.28 7.36 -31.41
C PRO A 146 8.13 6.96 -30.19
N SER A 147 8.98 7.86 -29.69
CA SER A 147 9.79 7.63 -28.48
C SER A 147 8.92 7.48 -27.22
N GLN A 148 7.85 8.26 -27.10
CA GLN A 148 6.88 8.18 -26.00
C GLN A 148 6.13 6.85 -26.03
N ILE A 149 5.68 6.41 -27.23
CA ILE A 149 5.00 5.14 -27.42
C ILE A 149 5.93 3.97 -27.08
N LYS A 150 7.18 4.00 -27.57
CA LYS A 150 8.18 2.97 -27.25
C LYS A 150 8.43 2.86 -25.75
N LEU A 151 8.58 4.00 -25.07
CA LEU A 151 8.75 4.06 -23.62
C LEU A 151 7.54 3.46 -22.89
N LEU A 152 6.32 3.86 -23.26
CA LEU A 152 5.10 3.35 -22.67
C LEU A 152 4.97 1.83 -22.81
N ARG A 153 5.23 1.28 -24.01
CA ARG A 153 5.15 -0.17 -24.25
C ARG A 153 6.19 -0.93 -23.44
N ALA A 154 7.40 -0.38 -23.30
CA ALA A 154 8.45 -0.97 -22.47
C ALA A 154 8.06 -0.96 -20.98
N ILE A 155 7.49 0.14 -20.48
CA ILE A 155 6.96 0.23 -19.12
C ILE A 155 5.84 -0.79 -18.90
N ALA A 156 4.89 -0.91 -19.84
CA ALA A 156 3.79 -1.87 -19.73
C ALA A 156 4.29 -3.33 -19.64
N SER A 157 5.29 -3.70 -20.44
CA SER A 157 5.99 -4.99 -20.32
C SER A 157 6.64 -5.16 -18.95
N SER A 158 7.29 -4.12 -18.42
CA SER A 158 7.89 -4.18 -17.07
C SER A 158 6.87 -4.39 -15.95
N PHE A 159 5.69 -3.78 -16.03
CA PHE A 159 4.60 -4.02 -15.09
C PHE A 159 4.12 -5.49 -15.11
N ASN A 160 3.93 -6.04 -16.32
CA ASN A 160 3.48 -7.42 -16.54
C ASN A 160 4.49 -8.45 -16.04
N GLU A 161 5.77 -8.24 -16.34
CA GLU A 161 6.85 -9.17 -16.00
C GLU A 161 7.36 -8.99 -14.56
N GLY A 162 6.95 -7.93 -13.87
CA GLY A 162 7.41 -7.64 -12.50
C GLY A 162 8.91 -7.35 -12.41
N LYS A 163 9.52 -6.86 -13.50
CA LYS A 163 10.96 -6.58 -13.58
C LYS A 163 11.30 -5.15 -13.17
N ILE A 164 12.52 -4.96 -12.69
CA ILE A 164 13.14 -3.64 -12.52
C ILE A 164 13.65 -3.19 -13.89
N ALA A 165 13.29 -1.98 -14.31
CA ALA A 165 13.75 -1.39 -15.57
C ALA A 165 14.08 0.09 -15.38
N ALA A 166 15.17 0.52 -16.01
CA ALA A 166 15.58 1.91 -16.05
C ALA A 166 15.47 2.44 -17.47
N PHE A 167 14.90 3.63 -17.63
CA PHE A 167 14.68 4.26 -18.93
C PHE A 167 15.22 5.69 -18.90
N GLU A 168 16.06 6.01 -19.86
CA GLU A 168 16.43 7.40 -20.14
C GLU A 168 15.49 7.96 -21.20
N ALA A 169 14.85 9.08 -20.90
CA ALA A 169 13.97 9.78 -21.82
C ALA A 169 14.25 11.28 -21.77
N GLY A 170 14.44 11.88 -22.94
CA GLY A 170 14.66 13.31 -23.06
C GLY A 170 13.54 14.15 -22.44
N THR A 171 13.86 15.39 -22.11
CA THR A 171 12.85 16.37 -21.69
C THR A 171 11.83 16.59 -22.82
N GLY A 172 10.57 16.85 -22.46
CA GLY A 172 9.50 17.10 -23.45
C GLY A 172 8.97 15.87 -24.19
N VAL A 173 9.53 14.66 -23.98
CA VAL A 173 9.03 13.40 -24.59
C VAL A 173 7.63 13.02 -24.10
N GLY A 174 7.14 13.63 -23.03
CA GLY A 174 5.84 13.29 -22.42
C GLY A 174 5.94 12.07 -21.50
N LYS A 175 7.02 12.01 -20.69
CA LYS A 175 7.33 10.93 -19.75
C LYS A 175 6.17 10.61 -18.81
N SER A 176 5.48 11.64 -18.30
CA SER A 176 4.33 11.48 -17.39
C SER A 176 3.28 10.52 -17.94
N TYR A 177 2.80 10.70 -19.16
CA TYR A 177 1.79 9.78 -19.74
C TYR A 177 2.35 8.39 -20.02
N ALA A 178 3.63 8.29 -20.38
CA ALA A 178 4.25 7.00 -20.67
C ALA A 178 4.27 6.08 -19.44
N TYR A 179 4.39 6.62 -18.22
CA TYR A 179 4.28 5.83 -16.99
C TYR A 179 2.89 5.86 -16.33
N LEU A 180 2.14 6.96 -16.42
CA LEU A 180 0.83 7.08 -15.75
C LEU A 180 -0.23 6.18 -16.38
N ILE A 181 -0.27 6.08 -17.70
CA ILE A 181 -1.26 5.24 -18.40
C ILE A 181 -1.12 3.75 -18.02
N PRO A 182 0.05 3.11 -18.15
CA PRO A 182 0.21 1.73 -17.70
C PRO A 182 0.00 1.59 -16.19
N SER A 183 0.37 2.58 -15.37
CA SER A 183 0.12 2.56 -13.93
C SER A 183 -1.39 2.52 -13.61
N MET A 184 -2.20 3.34 -14.29
CA MET A 184 -3.65 3.37 -14.12
C MET A 184 -4.32 2.09 -14.61
N LEU A 185 -3.89 1.57 -15.77
CA LEU A 185 -4.38 0.30 -16.30
C LEU A 185 -4.06 -0.85 -15.34
N TRP A 186 -2.85 -0.88 -14.78
CA TRP A 186 -2.45 -1.89 -13.80
C TRP A 186 -3.31 -1.79 -12.54
N ALA A 187 -3.45 -0.58 -11.99
CA ALA A 187 -4.23 -0.34 -10.79
C ALA A 187 -5.71 -0.72 -10.97
N ALA A 188 -6.31 -0.37 -12.11
CA ALA A 188 -7.70 -0.70 -12.42
C ALA A 188 -7.91 -2.20 -12.63
N LYS A 189 -7.01 -2.87 -13.36
CA LYS A 189 -7.16 -4.29 -13.74
C LYS A 189 -6.82 -5.25 -12.61
N ASN A 190 -5.80 -4.93 -11.82
CA ASN A 190 -5.26 -5.82 -10.79
C ASN A 190 -5.63 -5.41 -9.36
N ARG A 191 -6.30 -4.26 -9.18
CA ARG A 191 -6.58 -3.67 -7.85
C ARG A 191 -5.30 -3.52 -7.01
N GLU A 192 -4.16 -3.39 -7.67
CA GLU A 192 -2.87 -3.22 -7.03
C GLU A 192 -2.45 -1.76 -7.05
N ARG A 193 -2.02 -1.28 -5.89
CA ARG A 193 -1.55 0.08 -5.73
C ARG A 193 -0.21 0.32 -6.42
N VAL A 194 -0.11 1.44 -7.12
CA VAL A 194 1.13 1.94 -7.72
C VAL A 194 1.57 3.21 -7.00
N VAL A 195 2.83 3.23 -6.56
CA VAL A 195 3.47 4.43 -6.01
C VAL A 195 4.25 5.13 -7.11
N VAL A 196 4.04 6.43 -7.28
CA VAL A 196 4.82 7.29 -8.16
C VAL A 196 5.64 8.24 -7.28
N SER A 197 6.95 8.12 -7.33
CA SER A 197 7.88 8.94 -6.58
C SER A 197 8.57 9.94 -7.50
N THR A 198 8.64 11.22 -7.13
CA THR A 198 9.32 12.27 -7.92
C THR A 198 10.15 13.21 -7.04
N GLY A 199 11.03 14.01 -7.64
CA GLY A 199 12.07 14.75 -6.93
C GLY A 199 11.59 15.94 -6.09
N THR A 200 10.64 16.75 -6.57
CA THR A 200 10.27 18.03 -5.92
C THR A 200 8.78 18.13 -5.58
N ILE A 201 8.42 19.02 -4.64
CA ILE A 201 7.01 19.30 -4.30
C ILE A 201 6.26 19.87 -5.51
N ASN A 202 6.91 20.70 -6.32
CA ASN A 202 6.30 21.27 -7.53
C ASN A 202 5.98 20.19 -8.56
N LEU A 203 6.89 19.22 -8.76
CA LEU A 203 6.64 18.08 -9.66
C LEU A 203 5.49 17.20 -9.13
N GLN A 204 5.45 16.93 -7.82
CA GLN A 204 4.33 16.22 -7.20
C GLN A 204 3.00 16.94 -7.43
N GLN A 205 2.98 18.26 -7.29
CA GLN A 205 1.78 19.07 -7.49
C GLN A 205 1.35 19.07 -8.96
N GLN A 206 2.31 19.20 -9.89
CA GLN A 206 2.04 19.08 -11.33
C GLN A 206 1.43 17.71 -11.66
N LEU A 207 1.93 16.63 -11.06
CA LEU A 207 1.35 15.30 -11.27
C LEU A 207 -0.10 15.22 -10.79
N ILE A 208 -0.39 15.68 -9.57
CA ILE A 208 -1.72 15.53 -8.97
C ILE A 208 -2.77 16.48 -9.56
N GLU A 209 -2.40 17.70 -9.93
CA GLU A 209 -3.33 18.72 -10.41
C GLU A 209 -3.54 18.69 -11.93
N LYS A 210 -2.53 18.23 -12.68
CA LYS A 210 -2.54 18.30 -14.15
C LYS A 210 -2.39 16.93 -14.80
N ASP A 211 -1.27 16.25 -14.60
CA ASP A 211 -0.93 15.09 -15.42
C ASP A 211 -1.83 13.89 -15.12
N ILE A 212 -2.14 13.62 -13.85
CA ILE A 212 -3.05 12.55 -13.43
C ILE A 212 -4.49 12.83 -13.87
N PRO A 213 -5.10 14.02 -13.61
CA PRO A 213 -6.44 14.33 -14.12
C PRO A 213 -6.52 14.24 -15.65
N ALA A 214 -5.48 14.66 -16.37
CA ALA A 214 -5.42 14.51 -17.82
C ALA A 214 -5.34 13.03 -18.23
N ALA A 215 -4.49 12.23 -17.59
CA ALA A 215 -4.38 10.79 -17.84
C ALA A 215 -5.69 10.04 -17.57
N LYS A 216 -6.43 10.40 -16.51
CA LYS A 216 -7.80 9.89 -16.27
C LYS A 216 -8.74 10.19 -17.43
N LYS A 217 -8.76 11.44 -17.91
CA LYS A 217 -9.61 11.84 -19.06
C LYS A 217 -9.23 11.12 -20.35
N ILE A 218 -7.94 10.86 -20.56
CA ILE A 218 -7.43 10.14 -21.73
C ILE A 218 -7.83 8.66 -21.67
N THR A 219 -7.67 8.02 -20.51
CA THR A 219 -7.92 6.58 -20.33
C THR A 219 -9.39 6.25 -20.06
N GLY A 220 -10.17 7.21 -19.58
CA GLY A 220 -11.53 6.98 -19.08
C GLY A 220 -11.58 6.23 -17.74
N LEU A 221 -10.43 6.00 -17.10
CA LEU A 221 -10.35 5.24 -15.84
C LEU A 221 -10.53 6.15 -14.64
N ASP A 222 -11.43 5.78 -13.73
CA ASP A 222 -11.58 6.47 -12.45
C ASP A 222 -10.72 5.84 -11.34
N VAL A 223 -9.42 6.14 -11.39
CA VAL A 223 -8.45 5.64 -10.40
C VAL A 223 -8.18 6.69 -9.34
N LYS A 224 -8.51 6.46 -8.07
CA LYS A 224 -8.23 7.44 -7.01
C LYS A 224 -6.71 7.63 -6.84
N ALA A 225 -6.27 8.88 -6.94
CA ALA A 225 -4.88 9.28 -6.77
C ALA A 225 -4.75 10.25 -5.59
N VAL A 226 -3.74 10.07 -4.75
CA VAL A 226 -3.52 10.90 -3.56
C VAL A 226 -2.05 11.30 -3.46
N LEU A 227 -1.80 12.56 -3.13
CA LEU A 227 -0.48 13.10 -2.85
C LEU A 227 -0.18 12.98 -1.35
N VAL A 228 0.89 12.29 -0.99
CA VAL A 228 1.35 12.15 0.39
C VAL A 228 2.71 12.83 0.55
N LYS A 229 2.74 13.90 1.35
CA LYS A 229 3.95 14.64 1.74
C LYS A 229 4.46 14.19 3.11
N GLY A 230 5.69 14.58 3.47
CA GLY A 230 6.19 14.42 4.84
C GLY A 230 5.35 15.20 5.85
N ARG A 231 5.26 14.71 7.10
CA ARG A 231 4.40 15.27 8.16
C ARG A 231 4.61 16.76 8.43
N GLN A 232 5.85 17.23 8.33
CA GLN A 232 6.26 18.62 8.49
C GLN A 232 5.63 19.57 7.46
N ASN A 233 5.05 19.03 6.38
CA ASN A 233 4.32 19.81 5.37
C ASN A 233 2.84 19.99 5.72
N TYR A 234 2.37 19.46 6.86
CA TYR A 234 1.00 19.61 7.32
C TYR A 234 0.93 20.38 8.63
N LEU A 235 -0.07 21.23 8.74
CA LEU A 235 -0.42 21.94 9.97
C LEU A 235 -0.91 20.96 11.05
N CYS A 236 -0.49 21.18 12.30
CA CYS A 236 -1.03 20.49 13.47
C CYS A 236 -1.99 21.41 14.21
N LEU A 237 -3.30 21.11 14.17
CA LEU A 237 -4.33 21.93 14.83
C LEU A 237 -4.09 22.13 16.33
N ARG A 238 -3.59 21.09 17.02
CA ARG A 238 -3.22 21.19 18.44
C ARG A 238 -2.11 22.21 18.66
N ARG A 239 -1.00 22.10 17.92
CA ARG A 239 0.14 23.01 18.09
C ARG A 239 -0.19 24.43 17.65
N LEU A 240 -1.08 24.59 16.69
CA LEU A 240 -1.63 25.89 16.32
C LEU A 240 -2.46 26.51 17.45
N GLU A 241 -3.28 25.71 18.14
CA GLU A 241 -4.03 26.15 19.33
C GLU A 241 -3.10 26.50 20.49
N ASP A 242 -2.12 25.65 20.78
CA ASP A 242 -1.10 25.88 21.81
C ASP A 242 -0.35 27.20 21.53
N ALA A 243 0.16 27.40 20.31
CA ALA A 243 0.86 28.62 19.92
C ALA A 243 -0.05 29.87 19.93
N SER A 244 -1.36 29.68 19.68
CA SER A 244 -2.36 30.75 19.79
C SER A 244 -2.70 31.10 21.24
N SER A 245 -2.38 30.26 22.22
CA SER A 245 -2.55 30.58 23.64
C SER A 245 -1.37 31.40 24.20
N GLU A 246 -0.21 31.34 23.52
CA GLU A 246 1.03 32.04 23.89
C GLU A 246 1.20 33.40 23.15
N ARG A 247 0.10 33.98 22.65
CA ARG A 247 0.08 35.20 21.80
C ARG A 247 0.85 36.38 22.38
N ASP A 248 0.82 36.56 23.70
CA ASP A 248 1.36 37.74 24.37
C ASP A 248 2.90 37.77 24.43
N LEU A 249 3.57 36.67 24.11
CA LEU A 249 5.03 36.56 24.21
C LEU A 249 5.78 37.00 22.93
N PHE A 250 5.10 37.12 21.79
CA PHE A 250 5.75 37.37 20.48
C PHE A 250 4.90 38.27 19.57
N SER A 251 4.91 39.58 19.82
CA SER A 251 4.08 40.58 19.13
C SER A 251 4.31 40.70 17.61
N GLU A 252 5.50 40.35 17.11
CA GLU A 252 5.84 40.48 15.68
C GLU A 252 5.30 39.31 14.82
N GLU A 253 5.01 38.15 15.41
CA GLU A 253 4.54 36.96 14.67
C GLU A 253 3.01 36.78 14.74
N THR A 254 2.31 37.54 15.59
CA THR A 254 0.87 37.38 15.89
C THR A 254 -0.02 37.46 14.65
N GLU A 255 0.25 38.40 13.74
CA GLU A 255 -0.54 38.55 12.50
C GLU A 255 -0.45 37.30 11.61
N VAL A 256 0.71 36.65 11.57
CA VAL A 256 0.91 35.43 10.79
C VAL A 256 0.16 34.26 11.42
N PHE A 257 0.18 34.14 12.74
CA PHE A 257 -0.60 33.13 13.46
C PHE A 257 -2.10 33.27 13.22
N ASP A 258 -2.64 34.49 13.27
CA ASP A 258 -4.07 34.73 13.02
C ASP A 258 -4.45 34.34 11.58
N LYS A 259 -3.61 34.69 10.59
CA LYS A 259 -3.81 34.26 9.19
C LYS A 259 -3.82 32.74 9.05
N LEU A 260 -2.89 32.05 9.72
CA LEU A 260 -2.81 30.58 9.70
C LEU A 260 -3.98 29.92 10.43
N TYR A 261 -4.47 30.54 11.51
CA TYR A 261 -5.63 30.08 12.25
C TYR A 261 -6.90 30.14 11.40
N GLU A 262 -7.18 31.27 10.75
CA GLU A 262 -8.33 31.40 9.85
C GLU A 262 -8.22 30.49 8.62
N TRP A 263 -7.03 30.36 8.03
CA TRP A 263 -6.78 29.41 6.95
C TRP A 263 -7.05 27.96 7.39
N SER A 264 -6.68 27.58 8.62
CA SER A 264 -6.87 26.21 9.12
C SER A 264 -8.34 25.77 9.18
N LYS A 265 -9.27 26.72 9.35
CA LYS A 265 -10.72 26.45 9.41
C LYS A 265 -11.31 26.10 8.05
N THR A 266 -10.70 26.59 6.97
CA THR A 266 -11.21 26.46 5.59
C THR A 266 -10.34 25.53 4.73
N SER A 267 -9.10 25.27 5.15
CA SER A 267 -8.16 24.43 4.41
C SER A 267 -8.64 22.98 4.34
N PRO A 268 -8.75 22.39 3.13
CA PRO A 268 -9.17 21.01 2.98
C PRO A 268 -8.06 20.00 3.32
N THR A 269 -6.79 20.36 3.11
CA THR A 269 -5.65 19.44 3.25
C THR A 269 -4.72 19.80 4.41
N GLY A 270 -4.75 21.07 4.87
CA GLY A 270 -3.79 21.59 5.85
C GLY A 270 -2.34 21.58 5.37
N SER A 271 -2.09 21.48 4.06
CA SER A 271 -0.74 21.45 3.51
C SER A 271 -0.12 22.84 3.39
N LYS A 272 1.17 22.98 3.71
CA LYS A 272 1.93 24.23 3.59
C LYS A 272 1.87 24.82 2.16
N SER A 273 1.85 23.96 1.14
CA SER A 273 1.80 24.38 -0.27
C SER A 273 0.49 25.04 -0.68
N ASP A 274 -0.57 24.87 0.12
CA ASP A 274 -1.90 25.39 -0.20
C ASP A 274 -2.08 26.80 0.36
N LEU A 275 -1.07 27.33 1.05
CA LEU A 275 -1.03 28.72 1.51
C LEU A 275 -0.74 29.66 0.35
N SER A 276 -1.48 30.77 0.28
CA SER A 276 -1.26 31.83 -0.70
C SER A 276 -0.05 32.72 -0.38
N PHE A 277 0.63 32.47 0.74
CA PHE A 277 1.81 33.20 1.20
C PHE A 277 2.80 32.22 1.84
N LEU A 278 4.07 32.62 1.92
CA LEU A 278 5.11 31.81 2.55
C LEU A 278 5.21 32.19 4.04
N PRO A 279 4.80 31.34 5.00
CA PRO A 279 4.98 31.64 6.41
C PRO A 279 6.47 31.57 6.78
N PRO A 280 6.95 32.40 7.73
CA PRO A 280 8.30 32.28 8.28
C PRO A 280 8.55 30.87 8.81
N GLU A 281 9.79 30.39 8.67
CA GLU A 281 10.16 29.04 9.10
C GLU A 281 10.04 28.87 10.62
N SER A 282 10.33 29.92 11.40
CA SER A 282 10.12 29.98 12.84
C SER A 282 8.68 29.66 13.22
N VAL A 283 7.72 30.32 12.57
CA VAL A 283 6.28 30.14 12.79
C VAL A 283 5.83 28.74 12.35
N TRP A 284 6.19 28.32 11.13
CA TRP A 284 5.74 27.04 10.60
C TRP A 284 6.24 25.85 11.43
N THR A 285 7.52 25.87 11.85
CA THR A 285 8.12 24.81 12.66
C THR A 285 7.46 24.70 14.04
N ARG A 286 6.90 25.79 14.58
CA ARG A 286 6.15 25.76 15.84
C ARG A 286 4.80 25.05 15.72
N ILE A 287 4.16 25.08 14.55
CA ILE A 287 2.77 24.61 14.35
C ILE A 287 2.62 23.38 13.46
N ASN A 288 3.67 22.94 12.76
CA ASN A 288 3.62 21.79 11.87
C ASN A 288 3.47 20.46 12.64
N SER A 289 3.10 19.40 11.94
CA SER A 289 3.06 18.06 12.54
C SER A 289 4.45 17.43 12.61
N GLU A 290 4.83 16.99 13.81
CA GLU A 290 6.04 16.21 14.08
C GLU A 290 5.63 14.86 14.70
N SER A 291 6.38 13.79 14.38
CA SER A 291 6.13 12.45 14.93
C SER A 291 6.21 12.43 16.45
N ASP A 292 7.25 13.05 16.99
CA ASP A 292 7.67 12.93 18.39
C ASP A 292 6.71 13.67 19.33
N ALA A 293 6.08 14.73 18.82
CA ALA A 293 5.08 15.53 19.52
C ALA A 293 3.63 15.05 19.26
N CYS A 294 3.43 13.99 18.47
CA CYS A 294 2.10 13.52 18.11
C CYS A 294 1.50 12.61 19.18
N MET A 295 0.28 12.94 19.64
CA MET A 295 -0.45 12.11 20.61
C MET A 295 -1.21 10.93 19.96
N GLY A 296 -1.11 10.77 18.63
CA GLY A 296 -1.79 9.71 17.88
C GLY A 296 -3.29 9.65 18.19
N MET A 297 -3.76 8.46 18.59
CA MET A 297 -5.17 8.20 18.90
C MET A 297 -5.70 8.97 20.12
N ARG A 298 -4.82 9.45 21.01
CA ARG A 298 -5.19 10.24 22.19
C ARG A 298 -5.33 11.74 21.88
N CYS A 299 -5.04 12.17 20.65
CA CYS A 299 -5.13 13.57 20.27
C CYS A 299 -6.58 14.07 20.26
N PRO A 300 -6.91 15.20 20.94
CA PRO A 300 -8.25 15.79 20.91
C PRO A 300 -8.72 16.17 19.49
N PHE A 301 -7.77 16.50 18.61
CA PHE A 301 -8.04 16.92 17.23
C PHE A 301 -8.03 15.76 16.21
N ARG A 302 -8.00 14.50 16.65
CA ARG A 302 -7.79 13.34 15.75
C ARG A 302 -8.75 13.30 14.55
N GLU A 303 -10.03 13.64 14.74
CA GLU A 303 -11.07 13.57 13.71
C GLU A 303 -10.88 14.64 12.61
N LYS A 304 -10.24 15.76 12.97
CA LYS A 304 -9.93 16.87 12.07
C LYS A 304 -8.46 16.91 11.66
N CYS A 305 -7.68 15.89 12.03
CA CYS A 305 -6.25 15.88 11.80
C CYS A 305 -5.94 15.67 10.32
N PHE A 306 -5.30 16.66 9.69
CA PHE A 306 -4.90 16.62 8.29
C PHE A 306 -4.02 15.41 7.93
N VAL A 307 -3.09 15.03 8.82
CA VAL A 307 -2.23 13.87 8.60
C VAL A 307 -3.00 12.55 8.66
N MET A 308 -3.98 12.43 9.55
CA MET A 308 -4.83 11.22 9.62
C MET A 308 -5.78 11.16 8.42
N LYS A 309 -6.30 12.31 7.98
CA LYS A 309 -7.14 12.43 6.79
C LYS A 309 -6.40 11.96 5.53
N VAL A 310 -5.20 12.49 5.26
CA VAL A 310 -4.44 12.09 4.06
C VAL A 310 -4.01 10.62 4.12
N ARG A 311 -3.69 10.08 5.30
CA ARG A 311 -3.40 8.64 5.47
C ARG A 311 -4.62 7.78 5.12
N LYS A 312 -5.81 8.17 5.60
CA LYS A 312 -7.06 7.48 5.25
C LYS A 312 -7.34 7.56 3.75
N GLU A 313 -7.18 8.75 3.15
CA GLU A 313 -7.36 8.92 1.71
C GLU A 313 -6.39 8.06 0.89
N ALA A 314 -5.13 7.96 1.32
CA ALA A 314 -4.10 7.13 0.71
C ALA A 314 -4.44 5.63 0.79
N SER A 315 -4.99 5.15 1.91
CA SER A 315 -5.45 3.76 2.06
C SER A 315 -6.51 3.36 1.03
N ASP A 316 -7.34 4.30 0.59
CA ASP A 316 -8.36 4.08 -0.44
C ASP A 316 -7.85 4.38 -1.85
N ALA A 317 -6.63 4.92 -2.00
CA ALA A 317 -6.07 5.32 -3.29
C ALA A 317 -5.39 4.15 -3.99
N SER A 318 -5.51 4.08 -5.32
CA SER A 318 -4.79 3.11 -6.14
C SER A 318 -3.50 3.69 -6.74
N ILE A 319 -3.40 5.02 -6.86
CA ILE A 319 -2.15 5.72 -7.19
C ILE A 319 -1.75 6.60 -6.00
N ILE A 320 -0.52 6.47 -5.53
CA ILE A 320 0.02 7.33 -4.49
C ILE A 320 1.21 8.10 -5.06
N VAL A 321 1.18 9.42 -4.95
CA VAL A 321 2.29 10.30 -5.33
C VAL A 321 3.06 10.71 -4.08
N VAL A 322 4.38 10.57 -4.10
CA VAL A 322 5.28 10.92 -2.99
C VAL A 322 6.57 11.55 -3.50
N ASN A 323 7.39 12.09 -2.61
CA ASN A 323 8.81 12.33 -2.92
C ASN A 323 9.67 11.10 -2.66
N HIS A 324 10.91 11.13 -3.16
CA HIS A 324 11.88 10.06 -2.95
C HIS A 324 12.18 9.84 -1.46
N HIS A 325 12.40 10.91 -0.68
CA HIS A 325 12.69 10.79 0.75
C HIS A 325 11.60 10.06 1.55
N LEU A 326 10.32 10.38 1.33
CA LEU A 326 9.21 9.75 2.03
C LEU A 326 9.07 8.27 1.64
N LEU A 327 9.31 7.96 0.36
CA LEU A 327 9.32 6.58 -0.11
C LEU A 327 10.43 5.77 0.57
N PHE A 328 11.65 6.32 0.66
CA PHE A 328 12.74 5.63 1.35
C PHE A 328 12.49 5.45 2.85
N ALA A 329 11.90 6.46 3.51
CA ALA A 329 11.48 6.34 4.91
C ALA A 329 10.44 5.22 5.12
N ASP A 330 9.48 5.08 4.19
CA ASP A 330 8.50 3.99 4.24
C ASP A 330 9.15 2.62 4.02
N ILE A 331 10.03 2.50 3.02
CA ILE A 331 10.75 1.24 2.73
C ILE A 331 11.60 0.80 3.92
N GLU A 332 12.37 1.71 4.52
CA GLU A 332 13.17 1.42 5.71
C GLU A 332 12.29 0.98 6.88
N SER A 333 11.19 1.70 7.13
CA SER A 333 10.25 1.33 8.21
C SER A 333 9.65 -0.06 8.01
N ARG A 334 9.44 -0.50 6.77
CA ARG A 334 8.99 -1.87 6.45
C ARG A 334 10.09 -2.91 6.62
N MET A 335 11.34 -2.57 6.28
CA MET A 335 12.48 -3.46 6.45
C MET A 335 12.82 -3.70 7.93
N ASN A 336 12.62 -2.68 8.78
CA ASN A 336 12.94 -2.72 10.21
C ASN A 336 11.73 -3.07 11.11
N GLY A 337 10.52 -3.22 10.55
CA GLY A 337 9.25 -3.41 11.26
C GLY A 337 8.53 -4.74 10.97
N GLY A 338 7.36 -4.93 11.56
CA GLY A 338 6.54 -6.14 11.43
C GLY A 338 5.83 -6.24 10.08
N GLY A 339 6.39 -6.98 9.13
CA GLY A 339 5.67 -7.42 7.93
C GLY A 339 5.35 -6.33 6.89
N TYR A 340 5.40 -6.70 5.61
CA TYR A 340 5.12 -5.77 4.51
C TYR A 340 3.65 -5.30 4.46
N GLU A 341 2.76 -6.02 5.13
CA GLU A 341 1.32 -5.79 5.15
C GLU A 341 0.87 -4.71 6.15
N ASP A 342 1.73 -4.34 7.11
CA ASP A 342 1.41 -3.27 8.05
C ASP A 342 1.53 -1.88 7.40
N THR A 343 0.61 -0.99 7.78
CA THR A 343 0.64 0.41 7.32
C THR A 343 1.69 1.18 8.11
N ALA A 344 2.85 1.42 7.50
CA ALA A 344 3.89 2.28 8.06
C ALA A 344 3.59 3.77 7.80
N VAL A 345 4.17 4.35 6.76
CA VAL A 345 3.91 5.73 6.32
C VAL A 345 2.88 5.74 5.20
N LEU A 346 3.01 4.77 4.29
CA LEU A 346 2.14 4.51 3.16
C LEU A 346 1.37 3.19 3.41
N PRO A 347 0.22 2.98 2.74
CA PRO A 347 -0.41 1.65 2.71
C PRO A 347 0.38 0.70 1.79
N PRO A 348 0.18 -0.63 1.86
CA PRO A 348 0.94 -1.60 1.06
C PRO A 348 0.86 -1.35 -0.45
N TYR A 349 1.95 -1.56 -1.18
CA TYR A 349 2.04 -1.40 -2.64
C TYR A 349 2.93 -2.48 -3.24
N LYS A 350 2.84 -2.77 -4.54
CA LYS A 350 3.71 -3.77 -5.20
C LYS A 350 4.41 -3.26 -6.46
N ARG A 351 4.11 -2.02 -6.84
CA ARG A 351 4.65 -1.37 -8.03
C ARG A 351 5.08 0.05 -7.68
N ILE A 352 6.27 0.41 -8.13
CA ILE A 352 6.87 1.72 -7.91
C ILE A 352 7.32 2.26 -9.26
N VAL A 353 7.04 3.54 -9.50
CA VAL A 353 7.60 4.33 -10.58
C VAL A 353 8.45 5.43 -9.96
N PHE A 354 9.72 5.46 -10.31
CA PHE A 354 10.60 6.58 -9.98
C PHE A 354 10.67 7.54 -11.17
N ASP A 355 10.08 8.72 -11.02
CA ASP A 355 10.24 9.84 -11.94
C ASP A 355 11.38 10.75 -11.48
N GLU A 356 12.10 11.35 -12.43
CA GLU A 356 13.35 12.09 -12.17
C GLU A 356 14.34 11.31 -11.29
N ALA A 357 14.49 10.01 -11.61
CA ALA A 357 15.28 9.03 -10.86
C ALA A 357 16.76 9.39 -10.65
N HIS A 358 17.29 10.37 -11.39
CA HIS A 358 18.63 10.90 -11.17
C HIS A 358 18.82 11.48 -9.75
N GLY A 359 17.73 11.97 -9.11
CA GLY A 359 17.77 12.48 -7.73
C GLY A 359 17.66 11.41 -6.64
N ILE A 360 17.58 10.12 -7.00
CA ILE A 360 17.43 9.02 -6.03
C ILE A 360 18.67 8.89 -5.14
N GLU A 361 19.86 8.95 -5.73
CA GLU A 361 21.11 8.75 -4.99
C GLU A 361 21.29 9.81 -3.90
N ASP A 362 21.09 11.08 -4.24
CA ASP A 362 21.12 12.18 -3.27
C ASP A 362 20.03 12.02 -2.20
N SER A 363 18.84 11.61 -2.61
CA SER A 363 17.71 11.42 -1.69
C SER A 363 17.96 10.29 -0.69
N ALA A 364 18.55 9.19 -1.16
CA ALA A 364 18.93 8.05 -0.33
C ALA A 364 20.09 8.45 0.59
N THR A 365 21.15 9.05 0.06
CA THR A 365 22.31 9.49 0.83
C THR A 365 21.91 10.46 1.93
N SER A 366 21.13 11.50 1.61
CA SER A 366 20.64 12.47 2.60
C SER A 366 19.76 11.83 3.67
N PHE A 367 19.01 10.79 3.33
CA PHE A 367 18.13 10.12 4.29
C PHE A 367 18.91 9.18 5.22
N PHE A 368 19.85 8.40 4.68
CA PHE A 368 20.71 7.50 5.46
C PHE A 368 21.88 8.22 6.14
N SER A 369 21.98 9.54 6.02
CA SER A 369 23.00 10.36 6.69
C SER A 369 22.44 10.98 7.97
N GLU A 370 23.14 10.78 9.08
CA GLU A 370 22.88 11.54 10.31
C GLU A 370 23.80 12.76 10.41
N SER A 371 23.22 13.95 10.51
CA SER A 371 23.96 15.17 10.86
C SER A 371 23.79 15.47 12.35
N ILE A 372 24.90 15.57 13.08
CA ILE A 372 24.95 16.03 14.46
C ILE A 372 25.41 17.49 14.47
N THR A 373 24.54 18.39 14.89
CA THR A 373 24.88 19.81 15.11
C THR A 373 25.01 20.10 16.60
N ARG A 374 25.78 21.14 16.96
CA ARG A 374 25.92 21.57 18.36
C ARG A 374 24.57 21.78 19.06
N PHE A 375 23.58 22.29 18.32
CA PHE A 375 22.21 22.46 18.82
C PHE A 375 21.52 21.13 19.14
N LYS A 376 21.67 20.11 18.27
CA LYS A 376 21.10 18.77 18.47
C LYS A 376 21.70 18.06 19.68
N LEU A 377 23.00 18.27 19.93
CA LEU A 377 23.70 17.79 21.14
C LEU A 377 23.21 18.47 22.43
N MET A 378 22.94 19.78 22.39
CA MET A 378 22.50 20.52 23.57
C MET A 378 21.03 20.29 23.94
N LYS A 379 20.18 19.82 23.01
CA LYS A 379 18.75 19.55 23.25
C LYS A 379 18.50 18.26 24.06
N GLN A 380 19.52 17.41 24.23
CA GLN A 380 19.44 16.16 24.99
C GLN A 380 19.94 16.26 26.44
N VAL A 381 20.31 17.46 26.91
CA VAL A 381 20.73 17.72 28.31
C VAL A 381 19.64 18.43 29.08
#